data_AF-A0A1V6D840-F1
#
_entry.id   AF-A0A1V6D840-F1
#
_cell.length_a   1.000
_cell.length_b   1.000
_cell.length_c   1.000
_cell.angle_alpha   90.00
_cell.angle_beta   90.00
_cell.angle_gamma   90.00
#
_symmetry.space_group_name_H-M   'P 1'
#
loop_
_entity.id
_entity.type
_entity.pdbx_description
1 polymer ?
#
loop_
_entity_poly.entity_id
_entity_poly.type
_entity_poly.pdbx_seq_one_letter_code
_entity_poly.pdbx_strand_id
1 'polypeptide(L)'
;MRKTIVAALLCVNLVLLGLLLLLSSPQAVQAQGFGGVDYIMVPGKIRDSVHAVYILDVNSQALVAIYVDKTSKDLTLIAKRNVKGDFQ
;
A
#
# COMPACT_ATOMS: atom_id res chain seq x y z
N MET A 1 -25.48 -45.26 17.32
CA MET A 1 -26.10 -44.24 16.45
C MET A 1 -25.75 -42.81 16.86
N ARG A 2 -26.04 -42.34 18.08
CA ARG A 2 -25.66 -40.97 18.49
C ARG A 2 -24.14 -40.70 18.46
N LYS A 3 -23.32 -41.62 18.96
CA LYS A 3 -21.84 -41.47 18.98
C LYS A 3 -21.22 -41.44 17.57
N THR A 4 -21.73 -42.24 16.64
CA THR A 4 -21.27 -42.26 15.24
C THR A 4 -21.64 -40.98 14.50
N ILE A 5 -22.82 -40.42 14.76
CA ILE A 5 -23.25 -39.13 14.19
C ILE A 5 -22.36 -38.00 14.72
N VAL A 6 -22.10 -37.96 16.04
CA VAL A 6 -21.21 -36.94 16.63
C VAL A 6 -19.80 -37.04 16.06
N ALA A 7 -19.25 -38.24 15.92
CA ALA A 7 -17.93 -38.44 15.31
C ALA A 7 -17.89 -37.96 13.86
N ALA A 8 -18.94 -38.24 13.06
CA ALA A 8 -19.03 -37.77 11.69
C ALA A 8 -19.08 -36.23 11.60
N LEU A 9 -19.89 -35.58 12.44
CA LEU A 9 -19.94 -34.11 12.50
C LEU A 9 -18.59 -33.50 12.88
N LEU A 10 -17.85 -34.14 13.78
CA LEU A 10 -16.56 -33.65 14.24
C LEU A 10 -15.51 -33.71 13.11
N CYS A 11 -15.48 -34.81 12.35
CA CYS A 11 -14.63 -34.93 11.15
C CYS A 11 -14.98 -33.87 10.10
N VAL A 12 -16.26 -33.65 9.82
CA VAL A 12 -16.70 -32.63 8.85
C VAL A 12 -16.25 -31.23 9.25
N ASN A 13 -16.37 -30.87 10.52
CA ASN A 13 -15.92 -29.57 11.01
C ASN A 13 -14.40 -29.40 10.93
N LEU A 14 -13.62 -30.45 11.22
CA LEU A 14 -12.16 -30.41 11.09
C LEU A 14 -11.74 -30.22 9.63
N VAL A 15 -12.40 -30.88 8.68
CA VAL A 15 -12.15 -30.71 7.24
C VAL A 15 -12.50 -29.28 6.80
N LEU A 16 -13.65 -28.77 7.23
CA LEU A 16 -14.07 -27.38 6.93
C LEU A 16 -13.08 -26.36 7.50
N LEU A 17 -12.59 -26.56 8.72
CA LEU A 17 -11.61 -25.69 9.34
C LEU A 17 -10.29 -25.69 8.57
N GLY A 18 -9.82 -26.87 8.14
CA GLY A 18 -8.62 -26.99 7.32
C GLY A 18 -8.75 -26.27 5.98
N LEU A 19 -9.89 -26.42 5.32
CA LEU A 19 -10.20 -25.69 4.07
C LEU A 19 -10.21 -24.17 4.29
N LEU A 20 -10.82 -23.70 5.38
CA LEU A 20 -10.89 -22.28 5.69
C LEU A 20 -9.49 -21.69 5.88
N LEU A 21 -8.60 -22.40 6.58
CA LEU A 21 -7.21 -21.98 6.79
C LEU A 21 -6.39 -21.96 5.49
N LEU A 22 -6.67 -22.88 4.56
CA LEU A 22 -6.03 -22.89 3.23
C LEU A 22 -6.54 -21.77 2.32
N LEU A 23 -7.82 -21.41 2.43
CA LEU A 23 -8.48 -20.40 1.60
C LEU A 23 -8.33 -18.97 2.14
N SER A 24 -7.99 -18.81 3.41
CA SER A 24 -7.84 -17.50 4.07
C SER A 24 -6.48 -16.84 3.81
N SER A 25 -5.82 -17.18 2.70
CA SER A 25 -4.67 -16.41 2.23
C SER A 25 -5.06 -14.93 2.17
N PRO A 26 -4.31 -14.02 2.81
CA PRO A 26 -4.59 -12.59 2.72
C PRO A 26 -4.63 -12.23 1.24
N GLN A 27 -5.79 -11.81 0.75
CA GLN A 27 -5.89 -11.31 -0.59
C GLN A 27 -5.00 -10.09 -0.66
N ALA A 28 -4.06 -10.07 -1.61
CA ALA A 28 -3.27 -8.89 -1.88
C ALA A 28 -4.28 -7.76 -2.17
N VAL A 29 -4.37 -6.79 -1.25
CA VAL A 29 -5.13 -5.57 -1.47
C VAL A 29 -4.40 -4.88 -2.62
N GLN A 30 -4.87 -5.12 -3.84
CA GLN A 30 -4.53 -4.31 -4.98
C GLN A 30 -5.18 -2.96 -4.68
N ALA A 31 -4.42 -2.05 -4.05
CA ALA A 31 -4.80 -0.65 -4.02
C ALA A 31 -5.21 -0.30 -5.45
N GLN A 32 -6.44 0.17 -5.64
CA GLN A 32 -6.96 0.49 -6.96
C GLN A 32 -5.94 1.39 -7.64
N GLY A 33 -5.17 0.82 -8.58
CA GLY A 33 -4.29 1.60 -9.41
C GLY A 33 -5.19 2.59 -10.11
N PHE A 34 -4.97 3.88 -9.89
CA PHE A 34 -5.54 4.92 -10.74
C PHE A 34 -5.01 4.66 -12.15
N GLY A 35 -5.73 3.85 -12.92
CA GLY A 35 -5.32 3.44 -14.25
C GLY A 35 -5.26 4.66 -15.16
N GLY A 36 -4.12 4.87 -15.82
CA GLY A 36 -3.89 5.97 -16.74
C GLY A 36 -3.31 7.25 -16.14
N VAL A 37 -2.81 7.21 -14.90
CA VAL A 37 -2.13 8.35 -14.26
C VAL A 37 -0.64 8.04 -14.11
N ASP A 38 0.22 8.80 -14.79
CA ASP A 38 1.68 8.63 -14.70
C ASP A 38 2.27 9.22 -13.42
N TYR A 39 1.65 10.28 -12.89
CA TYR A 39 2.14 11.02 -11.72
C TYR A 39 1.02 11.37 -10.75
N ILE A 40 1.26 11.14 -9.46
CA ILE A 40 0.41 11.62 -8.37
C ILE A 40 1.13 12.77 -7.68
N MET A 41 0.47 13.92 -7.58
CA MET A 41 1.00 15.09 -6.90
C MET A 41 0.21 15.37 -5.62
N VAL A 42 0.92 15.48 -4.50
CA VAL A 42 0.33 15.72 -3.18
C VAL A 42 0.97 16.95 -2.54
N PRO A 43 0.18 17.97 -2.17
CA PRO A 43 0.72 19.10 -1.43
C PRO A 43 1.09 18.67 -0.01
N GLY A 44 2.17 19.22 0.54
CA GLY A 44 2.55 18.98 1.91
C GLY A 44 3.35 20.12 2.54
N LYS A 45 3.57 19.98 3.84
CA LYS A 45 4.31 20.95 4.65
C LYS A 45 5.48 20.24 5.30
N ILE A 46 6.68 20.78 5.18
CA ILE A 46 7.92 20.14 5.66
C ILE A 46 8.41 20.81 6.94
N ARG A 47 8.22 22.12 7.03
CA ARG A 47 8.50 22.95 8.22
C ARG A 47 7.48 24.07 8.30
N ASP A 48 7.41 24.78 9.42
CA ASP A 48 6.40 25.80 9.74
C ASP A 48 6.07 26.80 8.63
N SER A 49 7.00 27.07 7.71
CA SER A 49 6.80 28.01 6.59
C SER A 49 7.19 27.48 5.20
N VAL A 50 7.60 26.20 5.10
CA VAL A 50 8.05 25.58 3.85
C VAL A 50 7.01 24.57 3.38
N HIS A 51 6.36 24.93 2.28
CA HIS A 51 5.43 24.07 1.56
C HIS A 51 6.16 23.36 0.42
N ALA A 52 5.79 22.11 0.20
CA ALA A 52 6.35 21.29 -0.86
C ALA A 52 5.24 20.57 -1.62
N VAL A 53 5.60 20.09 -2.80
CA VAL A 53 4.81 19.14 -3.56
C VAL A 53 5.58 17.83 -3.59
N TYR A 54 4.91 16.76 -3.17
CA TYR A 54 5.38 15.41 -3.33
C TYR A 54 4.86 14.89 -4.67
N ILE A 55 5.76 14.38 -5.51
CA ILE A 55 5.46 13.82 -6.82
C ILE A 55 5.84 12.33 -6.75
N LEU A 56 4.84 11.48 -6.93
CA LEU A 56 5.01 10.03 -7.06
C LEU A 56 4.85 9.66 -8.53
N ASP A 57 5.91 9.15 -9.14
CA ASP A 57 5.83 8.44 -10.41
C ASP A 57 5.23 7.04 -10.13
N VAL A 58 4.07 6.78 -10.73
CA VAL A 58 3.31 5.55 -10.49
C VAL A 58 4.00 4.33 -11.13
N ASN A 59 4.68 4.54 -12.26
CA ASN A 59 5.34 3.47 -13.01
C ASN A 59 6.64 3.04 -12.32
N SER A 60 7.49 4.01 -11.97
CA SER A 60 8.79 3.72 -11.34
C SER A 60 8.73 3.62 -9.82
N GLN A 61 7.60 4.01 -9.20
CA GLN A 61 7.44 4.13 -7.75
C GLN A 61 8.51 5.04 -7.12
N ALA A 62 8.97 6.03 -7.87
CA ALA A 62 9.88 7.05 -7.39
C ALA A 62 9.08 8.20 -6.77
N LEU A 63 9.35 8.48 -5.50
CA LEU A 63 8.82 9.62 -4.78
C LEU A 63 9.87 10.74 -4.74
N VAL A 64 9.48 11.93 -5.16
CA VAL A 64 10.32 13.14 -5.11
C VAL A 64 9.56 14.23 -4.35
N ALA A 65 10.26 14.96 -3.49
CA ALA A 65 9.73 16.15 -2.85
C ALA A 65 10.45 17.40 -3.38
N ILE A 66 9.67 18.37 -3.87
CA ILE A 66 10.18 19.66 -4.36
C ILE A 66 9.51 20.82 -3.63
N TYR A 67 10.24 21.91 -3.46
CA TYR A 67 9.68 23.20 -3.06
C TYR A 67 10.23 24.31 -3.93
N VAL A 68 9.56 25.47 -3.88
CA VAL A 68 10.05 26.70 -4.50
C VAL A 68 10.79 27.51 -3.44
N ASP A 69 12.06 27.81 -3.68
CA ASP A 69 12.81 28.74 -2.85
C ASP A 69 12.23 30.15 -3.03
N LYS A 70 11.82 30.79 -1.93
CA LYS A 70 11.15 32.10 -2.01
C LYS A 70 12.10 33.23 -2.37
N THR A 71 13.40 33.05 -2.13
CA THR A 71 14.47 34.01 -2.37
C THR A 71 14.95 33.91 -3.81
N SER A 72 15.40 32.72 -4.24
CA SER A 72 15.95 32.53 -5.59
C SER A 72 14.90 32.27 -6.66
N LYS A 73 13.66 31.93 -6.26
CA LYS A 73 12.56 31.49 -7.14
C LYS A 73 12.84 30.17 -7.86
N ASP A 74 13.86 29.43 -7.43
CA ASP A 74 14.20 28.13 -8.03
C ASP A 74 13.36 26.99 -7.46
N LEU A 75 13.18 25.94 -8.26
CA LEU A 75 12.68 24.66 -7.81
C LEU A 75 13.82 23.85 -7.20
N THR A 76 13.69 23.54 -5.93
CA THR A 76 14.71 22.81 -5.18
C THR A 76 14.21 21.42 -4.82
N LEU A 77 15.02 20.41 -5.14
CA LEU A 77 14.80 19.03 -4.73
C LEU A 77 15.19 18.86 -3.27
N ILE A 78 14.28 18.29 -2.48
CA ILE A 78 14.46 18.10 -1.04
C ILE A 78 14.94 16.68 -0.78
N ALA A 79 14.24 15.72 -1.38
CA ALA A 79 14.48 14.32 -1.19
C ALA A 79 13.97 13.53 -2.39
N LYS A 80 14.60 12.38 -2.62
CA LYS A 80 14.17 11.34 -3.55
C LYS A 80 14.22 10.01 -2.83
N ARG A 81 13.19 9.19 -3.00
CA ARG A 81 13.06 7.86 -2.40
C ARG A 81 12.38 6.92 -3.38
N ASN A 82 12.78 5.66 -3.38
CA ASN A 82 12.05 4.61 -4.09
C ASN A 82 11.14 3.91 -3.08
N VAL A 83 9.83 4.13 -3.19
CA VAL A 83 8.86 3.56 -2.23
C VAL A 83 8.62 2.07 -2.46
N LYS A 84 9.03 1.50 -3.60
CA LYS A 84 8.95 0.05 -3.83
C LYS A 84 9.75 -0.76 -2.81
N GLY A 85 10.88 -0.21 -2.36
CA GLY A 85 11.76 -0.86 -1.39
C GLY A 85 11.31 -0.74 0.06
N ASP A 86 10.29 0.08 0.35
CA ASP A 86 9.83 0.32 1.73
C ASP A 86 8.80 -0.70 2.22
N PHE A 87 8.22 -1.49 1.30
CA PHE A 87 7.18 -2.48 1.58
C PHE A 87 7.64 -3.93 1.36
N GLN A 88 8.95 -4.15 1.22
CA GLN A 88 9.59 -5.47 1.18
C GLN A 88 10.22 -5.79 2.53
#